data_AF-A0A423PW86-F1
#
_entry.id   AF-A0A423PW86-F1
#
_cell.length_a   1.000
_cell.length_b   1.000
_cell.length_c   1.000
_cell.angle_alpha   90.00
_cell.angle_beta   90.00
_cell.angle_gamma   90.00
#
_symmetry.space_group_name_H-M   'P 1'
#
loop_
_entity.id
_entity.type
_entity.pdbx_description
1 polymer ?
#
loop_
_entity_poly.entity_id
_entity_poly.type
_entity_poly.pdbx_seq_one_letter_code
_entity_poly.pdbx_strand_id
1 'polypeptide(L)'
;MATAALLGLAASGPALAALNCEADARSRPVEHALCQHPQLVRLDTAIDQQMAAASDAKARSGDALMRDQANWQSQTLSIAWQTMEADNKALTARLLPRYRRRLAYIQALGDTPRGPAARIADTLAHTAGDDDIVDRLAAGDEIQPGETHRYDSPAAALDTLHLDTATDAREALSAAFAPGPIRLAWLEGPGIGLLLQSQGTAHCPVIAAFKRNTKSRLVPMASPLATESARQKACGQQIALFSIAGMPALTLIDKTSANEIAIDLYTLHGATGWQAGPTVIGRYDHTLQAGAVRHRDDSNARFWRRLALPVAKAFDRRPVPGFSRSALSPRNNARIETARRAVLANAADDGLAAAPLTTDDDNTLGPFNHFGKAGVFFPIAARGNWVLGRIGHGRLGWRASDDWLMGFWGLDADDRSVPLASLTIERQRGAALGQAVITTAD
;
A
#
# COMPACT_ATOMS: atom_id res chain seq x y z
N MET A 1 -27.95 -30.13 -16.49
CA MET A 1 -27.37 -29.57 -15.26
C MET A 1 -25.96 -30.14 -15.12
N ALA A 2 -24.93 -29.35 -15.46
CA ALA A 2 -23.54 -29.82 -15.46
C ALA A 2 -22.87 -29.43 -14.14
N THR A 3 -22.52 -30.44 -13.36
CA THR A 3 -21.78 -30.34 -12.10
C THR A 3 -20.41 -29.71 -12.36
N ALA A 4 -20.17 -28.52 -11.83
CA ALA A 4 -18.84 -27.92 -11.87
C ALA A 4 -17.90 -28.82 -11.04
N ALA A 5 -17.02 -29.54 -11.70
CA ALA A 5 -15.91 -30.21 -11.03
C ALA A 5 -15.02 -29.11 -10.44
N LEU A 6 -15.19 -28.83 -9.14
CA LEU A 6 -14.18 -28.15 -8.33
C LEU A 6 -12.96 -29.07 -8.32
N LEU A 7 -12.09 -28.91 -9.32
CA LEU A 7 -10.71 -29.35 -9.22
C LEU A 7 -10.13 -28.62 -8.02
N GLY A 8 -9.84 -29.40 -6.98
CA GLY A 8 -9.36 -28.91 -5.71
C GLY A 8 -8.13 -28.03 -5.93
N LEU A 9 -8.31 -26.73 -5.74
CA LEU A 9 -7.25 -25.88 -5.22
C LEU A 9 -6.95 -26.44 -3.82
N ALA A 10 -6.19 -27.55 -3.77
CA ALA A 10 -5.66 -28.07 -2.53
C ALA A 10 -4.75 -26.97 -1.99
N ALA A 11 -5.32 -26.15 -1.12
CA ALA A 11 -4.60 -25.19 -0.31
C ALA A 11 -3.85 -25.99 0.74
N SER A 12 -2.82 -26.72 0.31
CA SER A 12 -1.73 -27.15 1.17
C SER A 12 -0.95 -25.90 1.54
N GLY A 13 -1.51 -25.13 2.47
CA GLY A 13 -0.78 -24.06 3.13
C GLY A 13 0.10 -24.70 4.19
N PRO A 14 1.44 -24.75 4.03
CA PRO A 14 2.24 -24.48 5.20
C PRO A 14 1.92 -23.02 5.58
N ALA A 15 1.91 -22.73 6.88
CA ALA A 15 2.19 -21.36 7.31
C ALA A 15 3.39 -20.88 6.50
N LEU A 16 3.33 -19.67 5.93
CA LEU A 16 4.52 -19.12 5.29
C LEU A 16 5.56 -18.97 6.42
N ALA A 17 6.39 -19.99 6.58
CA ALA A 17 7.58 -19.95 7.39
C ALA A 17 8.61 -19.09 6.65
N ALA A 18 9.75 -18.83 7.30
CA ALA A 18 11.03 -18.42 6.70
C ALA A 18 11.16 -18.69 5.20
N LEU A 19 11.87 -17.85 4.47
CA LEU A 19 12.38 -18.15 3.13
C LEU A 19 13.01 -19.54 3.13
N ASN A 20 12.29 -20.53 2.60
CA ASN A 20 12.80 -21.89 2.52
C ASN A 20 13.78 -21.98 1.35
N CYS A 21 15.06 -21.88 1.68
CA CYS A 21 16.17 -21.98 0.72
C CYS A 21 16.60 -23.43 0.42
N GLU A 22 15.85 -24.43 0.86
CA GLU A 22 16.06 -25.83 0.48
C GLU A 22 15.65 -26.10 -0.98
N ALA A 23 15.87 -27.34 -1.45
CA ALA A 23 15.81 -27.74 -2.86
C ALA A 23 14.52 -27.36 -3.62
N ASP A 24 13.41 -27.16 -2.91
CA ASP A 24 12.13 -26.68 -3.45
C ASP A 24 12.18 -25.28 -4.05
N ALA A 25 13.19 -24.47 -3.71
CA ALA A 25 13.44 -23.16 -4.32
C ALA A 25 13.56 -23.24 -5.85
N ARG A 26 14.06 -24.34 -6.42
CA ARG A 26 14.17 -24.50 -7.89
C ARG A 26 12.82 -24.46 -8.62
N SER A 27 11.72 -24.79 -7.93
CA SER A 27 10.35 -24.70 -8.46
C SER A 27 9.68 -23.34 -8.20
N ARG A 28 10.42 -22.41 -7.58
CA ARG A 28 9.95 -21.15 -7.02
C ARG A 28 10.96 -20.01 -7.32
N PRO A 29 10.91 -19.41 -8.52
CA PRO A 29 12.01 -18.57 -9.02
C PRO A 29 12.28 -17.33 -8.16
N VAL A 30 11.24 -16.74 -7.55
CA VAL A 30 11.38 -15.56 -6.70
C VAL A 30 12.06 -15.92 -5.39
N GLU A 31 11.61 -16.97 -4.71
CA GLU A 31 12.22 -17.47 -3.49
C GLU A 31 13.67 -17.92 -3.74
N HIS A 32 13.93 -18.60 -4.87
CA HIS A 32 15.29 -18.95 -5.27
C HIS A 32 16.19 -17.73 -5.43
N ALA A 33 15.71 -16.69 -6.10
CA ALA A 33 16.46 -15.45 -6.25
C ALA A 33 16.75 -14.81 -4.90
N LEU A 34 15.76 -14.72 -4.00
CA LEU A 34 15.96 -14.19 -2.64
C LEU A 34 17.02 -14.98 -1.86
N CYS A 35 17.05 -16.31 -2.01
CA CYS A 35 18.06 -17.17 -1.40
C CYS A 35 19.49 -16.96 -1.93
N GLN A 36 19.66 -16.32 -3.09
CA GLN A 36 20.96 -15.92 -3.62
C GLN A 36 21.50 -14.62 -3.00
N HIS A 37 20.76 -13.99 -2.08
CA HIS A 37 21.17 -12.76 -1.39
C HIS A 37 21.44 -13.03 0.10
N PRO A 38 22.69 -13.32 0.52
CA PRO A 38 23.01 -13.73 1.89
C PRO A 38 22.58 -12.72 2.96
N GLN A 39 22.62 -11.42 2.63
CA GLN A 39 22.19 -10.36 3.53
C GLN A 39 20.68 -10.41 3.81
N LEU A 40 19.86 -10.70 2.80
CA LEU A 40 18.41 -10.82 2.96
C LEU A 40 18.07 -12.09 3.74
N VAL A 41 18.70 -13.21 3.41
CA VAL A 41 18.53 -14.49 4.14
C VAL A 41 18.84 -14.32 5.63
N ARG A 42 19.96 -13.66 5.97
CA ARG A 42 20.30 -13.40 7.38
C ARG A 42 19.25 -12.56 8.11
N LEU A 43 18.67 -11.56 7.44
CA LEU A 43 17.62 -10.74 8.03
C LEU A 43 16.31 -11.49 8.17
N ASP A 44 15.97 -12.36 7.22
CA ASP A 44 14.82 -13.25 7.29
C ASP A 44 14.93 -14.20 8.49
N THR A 45 16.08 -14.85 8.65
CA THR A 45 16.36 -15.68 9.83
C THR A 45 16.25 -14.89 11.14
N ALA A 46 16.74 -13.65 11.18
CA ALA A 46 16.62 -12.79 12.36
C ALA A 46 15.15 -12.43 12.65
N ILE A 47 14.34 -12.20 11.61
CA ILE A 47 12.89 -11.98 11.75
C ILE A 47 12.24 -13.21 12.37
N ASP A 48 12.51 -14.41 11.87
CA ASP A 48 11.91 -15.64 12.41
C ASP A 48 12.28 -15.87 13.89
N GLN A 49 13.54 -15.62 14.25
CA GLN A 49 13.99 -15.70 15.64
C GLN A 49 13.25 -14.70 16.55
N GLN A 50 13.07 -13.45 16.10
CA GLN A 50 12.33 -12.45 16.85
C GLN A 50 10.83 -12.75 16.91
N MET A 51 10.26 -13.35 15.87
CA MET A 51 8.86 -13.80 15.86
C MET A 51 8.62 -14.90 16.88
N ALA A 52 9.52 -15.88 16.98
CA ALA A 52 9.46 -16.92 18.00
C ALA A 52 9.53 -16.32 19.42
N ALA A 53 10.49 -15.41 19.66
CA ALA A 53 10.61 -14.72 20.94
C ALA A 53 9.37 -13.89 21.30
N ALA A 54 8.80 -13.16 20.35
CA ALA A 54 7.58 -12.37 20.55
C ALA A 54 6.35 -13.26 20.85
N SER A 55 6.26 -14.43 20.20
CA SER A 55 5.22 -15.43 20.47
C SER A 55 5.36 -16.00 21.89
N ASP A 56 6.57 -16.37 22.31
CA ASP A 56 6.85 -16.92 23.64
C ASP A 56 6.57 -15.91 24.76
N ALA A 57 6.91 -14.63 24.53
CA ALA A 57 6.62 -13.53 25.44
C ALA A 57 5.11 -13.19 25.54
N LYS A 58 4.25 -13.83 24.73
CA LYS A 58 2.82 -13.53 24.59
C LYS A 58 2.56 -12.04 24.31
N ALA A 59 3.46 -11.40 23.57
CA ALA A 59 3.30 -9.99 23.20
C ALA A 59 1.98 -9.77 22.43
N ARG A 60 1.51 -10.80 21.72
CA ARG A 60 0.20 -10.86 21.04
C ARG A 60 -0.36 -12.27 21.04
N SER A 61 -1.62 -12.39 20.59
CA SER A 61 -2.20 -13.67 20.16
C SER A 61 -1.31 -14.29 19.08
N GLY A 62 -0.89 -15.54 19.28
CA GLY A 62 -0.08 -16.28 18.30
C GLY A 62 -0.74 -16.30 16.91
N ASP A 63 -2.07 -16.43 16.84
CA ASP A 63 -2.80 -16.43 15.57
C ASP A 63 -2.70 -15.09 14.83
N ALA A 64 -2.81 -13.97 15.55
CA ALA A 64 -2.72 -12.64 14.94
C ALA A 64 -1.30 -12.37 14.41
N LEU A 65 -0.29 -12.78 15.18
CA LEU A 65 1.11 -12.67 14.82
C LEU A 65 1.45 -13.51 13.57
N MET A 66 0.94 -14.74 13.49
CA MET A 66 1.14 -15.62 12.32
C MET A 66 0.43 -15.10 11.06
N ARG A 67 -0.79 -14.55 11.19
CA ARG A 67 -1.48 -13.91 10.06
C ARG A 67 -0.74 -12.68 9.55
N ASP A 68 -0.24 -11.83 10.46
CA ASP A 68 0.54 -10.65 10.09
C ASP A 68 1.83 -11.05 9.36
N GLN A 69 2.52 -12.10 9.82
CA GLN A 69 3.71 -12.61 9.16
C GLN A 69 3.42 -13.14 7.75
N ALA A 70 2.34 -13.91 7.58
CA ALA A 70 1.92 -14.41 6.28
C ALA A 70 1.59 -13.27 5.31
N ASN A 71 0.88 -12.23 5.78
CA ASN A 71 0.56 -11.04 4.99
C ASN A 71 1.84 -10.27 4.61
N TRP A 72 2.77 -10.09 5.55
CA TRP A 72 4.04 -9.42 5.30
C TRP A 72 4.90 -10.16 4.27
N GLN A 73 5.01 -11.50 4.37
CA GLN A 73 5.77 -12.32 3.43
C GLN A 73 5.15 -12.32 2.04
N SER A 74 3.83 -12.43 1.93
CA SER A 74 3.13 -12.31 0.63
C SER A 74 3.48 -10.99 -0.06
N GLN A 75 3.37 -9.87 0.65
CA GLN A 75 3.76 -8.56 0.12
C GLN A 75 5.24 -8.49 -0.24
N THR A 76 6.13 -9.06 0.58
CA THR A 76 7.57 -9.12 0.30
C THR A 76 7.85 -9.90 -0.99
N LEU A 77 7.16 -11.01 -1.23
CA LEU A 77 7.24 -11.77 -2.49
C LEU A 77 6.72 -10.96 -3.68
N SER A 78 5.62 -10.22 -3.54
CA SER A 78 5.10 -9.32 -4.59
C SER A 78 6.14 -8.27 -4.97
N ILE A 79 6.72 -7.60 -3.97
CA ILE A 79 7.75 -6.57 -4.18
C ILE A 79 9.01 -7.18 -4.81
N ALA A 80 9.42 -8.37 -4.34
CA ALA A 80 10.57 -9.08 -4.90
C ALA A 80 10.34 -9.37 -6.39
N TRP A 81 9.20 -9.95 -6.74
CA TRP A 81 8.83 -10.24 -8.13
C TRP A 81 8.79 -8.99 -9.00
N GLN A 82 8.14 -7.93 -8.54
CA GLN A 82 8.11 -6.64 -9.25
C GLN A 82 9.52 -6.07 -9.47
N THR A 83 10.39 -6.21 -8.48
CA THR A 83 11.77 -5.73 -8.57
C THR A 83 12.58 -6.56 -9.56
N MET A 84 12.45 -7.89 -9.54
CA MET A 84 13.14 -8.79 -10.46
C MET A 84 12.75 -8.54 -11.92
N GLU A 85 11.47 -8.31 -12.19
CA GLU A 85 10.96 -7.98 -13.53
C GLU A 85 11.44 -6.61 -14.04
N ALA A 86 11.79 -5.68 -13.15
CA ALA A 86 12.29 -4.37 -13.51
C ALA A 86 13.83 -4.32 -13.60
N ASP A 87 14.50 -4.76 -12.53
CA ASP A 87 15.95 -4.88 -12.41
C ASP A 87 16.29 -5.82 -11.24
N ASN A 88 16.67 -7.06 -11.55
CA ASN A 88 17.08 -8.04 -10.56
C ASN A 88 18.25 -7.57 -9.66
N LYS A 89 19.14 -6.70 -10.16
CA LYS A 89 20.27 -6.19 -9.36
C LYS A 89 19.80 -5.24 -8.23
N ALA A 90 18.62 -4.65 -8.37
CA ALA A 90 18.04 -3.76 -7.37
C ALA A 90 17.39 -4.50 -6.19
N LEU A 91 17.30 -5.84 -6.23
CA LEU A 91 16.54 -6.64 -5.25
C LEU A 91 16.98 -6.38 -3.80
N THR A 92 18.28 -6.47 -3.51
CA THR A 92 18.82 -6.19 -2.17
C THR A 92 18.52 -4.77 -1.73
N ALA A 93 18.83 -3.77 -2.57
CA ALA A 93 18.66 -2.37 -2.23
C ALA A 93 17.19 -2.03 -1.94
N ARG A 94 16.27 -2.65 -2.69
CA ARG A 94 14.82 -2.46 -2.53
C ARG A 94 14.27 -3.11 -1.27
N LEU A 95 14.71 -4.34 -0.95
CA LEU A 95 14.15 -5.11 0.16
C LEU A 95 14.84 -4.85 1.50
N LEU A 96 16.12 -4.45 1.51
CA LEU A 96 16.88 -4.26 2.74
C LEU A 96 16.18 -3.30 3.75
N PRO A 97 15.68 -2.11 3.36
CA PRO A 97 14.94 -1.24 4.29
C PRO A 97 13.66 -1.89 4.82
N ARG A 98 12.96 -2.68 4.00
CA ARG A 98 11.74 -3.39 4.38
C ARG A 98 11.99 -4.44 5.46
N TYR A 99 13.05 -5.26 5.29
CA TYR A 99 13.45 -6.25 6.29
C TYR A 99 13.87 -5.59 7.61
N ARG A 100 14.66 -4.52 7.56
CA ARG A 100 15.07 -3.77 8.77
C ARG A 100 13.86 -3.19 9.51
N ARG A 101 12.92 -2.58 8.78
CA ARG A 101 11.68 -2.04 9.37
C ARG A 101 10.81 -3.14 9.99
N ARG A 102 10.74 -4.32 9.36
CA ARG A 102 10.04 -5.48 9.93
C ARG A 102 10.68 -5.95 11.22
N LEU A 103 12.01 -6.05 11.26
CA LEU A 103 12.74 -6.44 12.47
C LEU A 103 12.48 -5.45 13.62
N ALA A 104 12.60 -4.14 13.34
CA ALA A 104 12.31 -3.09 14.31
C ALA A 104 10.86 -3.11 14.81
N TYR A 105 9.89 -3.39 13.92
CA TYR A 105 8.49 -3.59 14.30
C TYR A 105 8.32 -4.74 15.29
N ILE A 106 8.89 -5.92 15.01
CA ILE A 106 8.73 -7.10 15.87
C ILE A 106 9.38 -6.87 17.23
N GLN A 107 10.57 -6.26 17.25
CA GLN A 107 11.26 -5.89 18.49
C GLN A 107 10.42 -4.94 19.35
N ALA A 108 9.72 -3.99 18.71
CA ALA A 108 8.87 -3.02 19.40
C ALA A 108 7.49 -3.56 19.83
N LEU A 109 7.12 -4.82 19.52
CA LEU A 109 5.81 -5.38 19.90
C LEU A 109 5.63 -5.54 21.42
N GLY A 110 6.73 -5.72 22.16
CA GLY A 110 6.72 -5.84 23.62
C GLY A 110 6.83 -4.50 24.35
N ASP A 111 7.09 -3.41 23.62
CA ASP A 111 7.30 -2.11 24.21
C ASP A 111 5.98 -1.45 24.60
N THR A 112 5.97 -0.75 25.74
CA THR A 112 4.82 0.08 26.14
C THR A 112 5.06 1.50 25.64
N PRO A 113 4.39 1.93 24.55
CA PRO A 113 4.60 3.26 24.00
C PRO A 113 4.11 4.32 25.00
N ARG A 114 4.68 5.53 24.90
CA ARG A 114 4.30 6.68 25.73
C ARG A 114 4.06 7.93 24.89
N GLY A 115 3.34 8.89 25.46
CA GLY A 115 3.10 10.20 24.86
C GLY A 115 2.25 10.12 23.58
N PRO A 116 2.43 11.06 22.64
CA PRO A 116 1.60 11.15 21.44
C PRO A 116 1.54 9.87 20.60
N ALA A 117 2.66 9.17 20.46
CA ALA A 117 2.74 7.93 19.69
C ALA A 117 1.89 6.80 20.29
N ALA A 118 1.76 6.75 21.62
CA ALA A 118 0.90 5.77 22.30
C ALA A 118 -0.58 5.98 21.96
N ARG A 119 -1.05 7.24 21.97
CA ARG A 119 -2.44 7.57 21.64
C ARG A 119 -2.81 7.18 20.20
N ILE A 120 -1.89 7.43 19.27
CA ILE A 120 -2.04 7.00 17.88
C ILE A 120 -2.08 5.47 17.82
N ALA A 121 -1.15 4.78 18.48
CA ALA A 121 -1.09 3.32 18.48
C ALA A 121 -2.37 2.69 19.04
N ASP A 122 -2.90 3.23 20.15
CA ASP A 122 -4.14 2.79 20.77
C ASP A 122 -5.34 2.97 19.83
N THR A 123 -5.38 4.08 19.08
CA THR A 123 -6.42 4.31 18.08
C THR A 123 -6.32 3.31 16.93
N LEU A 124 -5.10 3.11 16.39
CA LEU A 124 -4.86 2.16 15.30
C LEU A 124 -5.23 0.72 15.65
N ALA A 125 -5.11 0.34 16.93
CA ALA A 125 -5.49 -0.99 17.42
C ALA A 125 -6.99 -1.30 17.23
N HIS A 126 -7.82 -0.27 17.09
CA HIS A 126 -9.28 -0.37 16.95
C HIS A 126 -9.79 0.06 15.57
N THR A 127 -8.90 0.45 14.66
CA THR A 127 -9.24 0.80 13.29
C THR A 127 -9.52 -0.48 12.48
N ALA A 128 -10.61 -0.49 11.72
CA ALA A 128 -10.92 -1.53 10.75
C ALA A 128 -11.56 -0.90 9.51
N GLY A 129 -11.49 -1.58 8.37
CA GLY A 129 -12.05 -1.05 7.12
C GLY A 129 -11.29 0.15 6.55
N ASP A 130 -11.91 0.78 5.56
CA ASP A 130 -11.33 1.85 4.75
C ASP A 130 -11.69 3.26 5.25
N ASP A 131 -11.94 3.39 6.55
CA ASP A 131 -12.31 4.67 7.17
C ASP A 131 -11.25 5.76 6.95
N ASP A 132 -11.69 7.03 7.00
CA ASP A 132 -10.73 8.13 7.03
C ASP A 132 -9.92 8.07 8.33
N ILE A 133 -8.60 7.85 8.17
CA ILE A 133 -7.69 7.69 9.29
C ILE A 133 -7.57 8.97 10.11
N VAL A 134 -7.73 10.15 9.51
CA VAL A 134 -7.72 11.40 10.26
C VAL A 134 -8.94 11.49 11.17
N ASP A 135 -10.13 11.14 10.66
CA ASP A 135 -11.36 11.12 11.45
C ASP A 135 -11.30 10.07 12.57
N ARG A 136 -10.73 8.89 12.28
CA ARG A 136 -10.52 7.85 13.29
C ARG A 136 -9.55 8.29 14.38
N LEU A 137 -8.43 8.93 14.01
CA LEU A 137 -7.50 9.52 14.97
C LEU A 137 -8.18 10.60 15.82
N ALA A 138 -8.99 11.46 15.20
CA ALA A 138 -9.73 12.52 15.90
C ALA A 138 -10.80 12.01 16.87
N ALA A 139 -11.31 10.79 16.67
CA ALA A 139 -12.21 10.12 17.60
C ALA A 139 -11.49 9.50 18.81
N GLY A 140 -10.15 9.44 18.78
CA GLY A 140 -9.33 8.95 19.88
C GLY A 140 -9.19 9.97 21.01
N ASP A 141 -8.96 9.47 22.23
CA ASP A 141 -8.79 10.32 23.40
C ASP A 141 -7.58 11.24 23.26
N GLU A 142 -7.78 12.52 23.58
CA GLU A 142 -6.74 13.56 23.57
C GLU A 142 -6.09 13.83 22.20
N ILE A 143 -6.70 13.37 21.10
CA ILE A 143 -6.26 13.70 19.73
C ILE A 143 -7.26 14.68 19.12
N GLN A 144 -6.83 15.92 18.90
CA GLN A 144 -7.65 16.96 18.30
C GLN A 144 -7.06 17.38 16.96
N PRO A 145 -7.77 17.18 15.83
CA PRO A 145 -7.30 17.65 14.54
C PRO A 145 -7.30 19.17 14.49
N GLY A 146 -6.35 19.75 13.75
CA GLY A 146 -6.40 21.15 13.37
C GLY A 146 -7.57 21.42 12.43
N GLU A 147 -8.23 22.55 12.64
CA GLU A 147 -9.29 23.02 11.76
C GLU A 147 -8.72 23.20 10.36
N THR A 148 -9.37 22.58 9.38
CA THR A 148 -8.82 22.44 8.04
C THR A 148 -9.76 23.06 7.00
N HIS A 149 -9.26 24.02 6.24
CA HIS A 149 -10.01 24.73 5.20
C HIS A 149 -9.20 24.84 3.92
N ARG A 150 -9.90 24.96 2.78
CA ARG A 150 -9.30 25.13 1.46
C ARG A 150 -9.51 26.55 0.96
N TYR A 151 -8.45 27.12 0.41
CA TYR A 151 -8.40 28.49 -0.10
C TYR A 151 -7.73 28.54 -1.46
N ASP A 152 -7.93 29.63 -2.20
CA ASP A 152 -7.35 29.80 -3.54
C ASP A 152 -5.88 30.22 -3.54
N SER A 153 -5.37 30.72 -2.41
CA SER A 153 -3.98 31.17 -2.27
C SER A 153 -3.48 31.14 -0.82
N PRO A 154 -2.15 31.17 -0.59
CA PRO A 154 -1.58 31.34 0.75
C PRO A 154 -2.06 32.62 1.44
N ALA A 155 -2.15 33.73 0.71
CA ALA A 155 -2.58 35.02 1.27
C ALA A 155 -4.02 34.96 1.79
N ALA A 156 -4.94 34.43 0.97
CA ALA A 156 -6.34 34.25 1.37
C ALA A 156 -6.48 33.38 2.62
N ALA A 157 -5.68 32.31 2.72
CA ALA A 157 -5.66 31.44 3.90
C ALA A 157 -5.15 32.15 5.16
N LEU A 158 -4.12 33.00 5.03
CA LEU A 158 -3.56 33.70 6.19
C LEU A 158 -4.48 34.83 6.68
N ASP A 159 -5.21 35.49 5.78
CA ASP A 159 -6.10 36.60 6.10
C ASP A 159 -7.31 36.16 6.96
N THR A 160 -7.76 34.90 6.86
CA THR A 160 -8.86 34.37 7.70
C THR A 160 -8.50 34.22 9.17
N LEU A 161 -7.20 34.20 9.51
CA LEU A 161 -6.77 34.08 10.90
C LEU A 161 -6.93 35.41 11.66
N HIS A 162 -7.11 36.53 10.97
CA HIS A 162 -7.19 37.87 11.57
C HIS A 162 -6.00 38.21 12.48
N LEU A 163 -4.81 37.70 12.14
CA LEU A 163 -3.56 37.90 12.88
C LEU A 163 -2.65 38.92 12.16
N ASP A 164 -1.95 39.72 12.95
CA ASP A 164 -0.96 40.67 12.42
C ASP A 164 0.19 39.87 11.76
N THR A 165 0.36 40.06 10.46
CA THR A 165 1.36 39.35 9.66
C THR A 165 2.18 40.38 8.91
N ALA A 166 3.42 40.55 9.36
CA ALA A 166 4.37 41.43 8.68
C ALA A 166 4.57 40.98 7.22
N THR A 167 4.80 41.93 6.32
CA THR A 167 4.89 41.66 4.87
C THR A 167 5.94 40.60 4.54
N ASP A 168 7.11 40.66 5.20
CA ASP A 168 8.19 39.69 5.07
C ASP A 168 7.78 38.27 5.51
N ALA A 169 7.04 38.15 6.60
CA ALA A 169 6.50 36.87 7.07
C ALA A 169 5.47 36.30 6.09
N ARG A 170 4.57 37.15 5.55
CA ARG A 170 3.59 36.74 4.54
C ARG A 170 4.26 36.27 3.25
N GLU A 171 5.28 36.99 2.79
CA GLU A 171 6.09 36.61 1.63
C GLU A 171 6.81 35.28 1.87
N ALA A 172 7.47 35.12 3.03
CA ALA A 172 8.18 33.89 3.37
C ALA A 172 7.25 32.66 3.41
N LEU A 173 6.03 32.80 3.93
CA LEU A 173 5.04 31.73 3.96
C LEU A 173 4.44 31.41 2.58
N SER A 174 4.50 32.36 1.64
CA SER A 174 3.91 32.20 0.31
C SER A 174 4.94 31.73 -0.74
N ALA A 175 6.22 32.02 -0.54
CA ALA A 175 7.27 31.89 -1.54
C ALA A 175 7.46 30.47 -2.13
N ALA A 176 7.11 29.43 -1.37
CA ALA A 176 7.30 28.04 -1.80
C ALA A 176 6.15 27.49 -2.67
N PHE A 177 5.01 28.19 -2.73
CA PHE A 177 3.80 27.66 -3.35
C PHE A 177 3.65 28.07 -4.82
N ALA A 178 3.20 27.13 -5.64
CA ALA A 178 2.78 27.42 -7.00
C ALA A 178 1.35 28.02 -6.99
N PRO A 179 0.94 28.75 -8.05
CA PRO A 179 -0.45 29.18 -8.19
C PRO A 179 -1.42 27.99 -8.08
N GLY A 180 -2.46 28.15 -7.27
CA GLY A 180 -3.48 27.13 -7.08
C GLY A 180 -3.91 26.96 -5.62
N PRO A 181 -4.85 26.05 -5.37
CA PRO A 181 -5.49 25.91 -4.08
C PRO A 181 -4.51 25.46 -3.00
N ILE A 182 -4.68 26.03 -1.81
CA ILE A 182 -3.93 25.74 -0.60
C ILE A 182 -4.88 25.23 0.46
N ARG A 183 -4.43 24.27 1.26
CA ARG A 183 -5.11 23.83 2.48
C ARG A 183 -4.42 24.47 3.68
N LEU A 184 -5.19 25.16 4.51
CA LEU A 184 -4.76 25.60 5.84
C LEU A 184 -5.18 24.53 6.84
N ALA A 185 -4.28 24.13 7.72
CA ALA A 185 -4.60 23.39 8.95
C ALA A 185 -4.16 24.23 10.14
N TRP A 186 -5.06 24.48 11.10
CA TRP A 186 -4.85 25.43 12.19
C TRP A 186 -5.22 24.83 13.56
N LEU A 187 -4.30 24.91 14.51
CA LEU A 187 -4.52 24.58 15.92
C LEU A 187 -4.57 25.89 16.71
N GLU A 188 -5.78 26.40 16.96
CA GLU A 188 -6.01 27.69 17.64
C GLU A 188 -5.37 27.75 19.02
N GLY A 189 -5.56 26.72 19.85
CA GLY A 189 -5.02 26.64 21.21
C GLY A 189 -3.51 26.88 21.29
N PRO A 190 -2.67 26.04 20.66
CA PRO A 190 -1.22 26.25 20.62
C PRO A 190 -0.79 27.33 19.61
N GLY A 191 -1.71 27.85 18.79
CA GLY A 191 -1.43 28.85 17.77
C GLY A 191 -0.49 28.34 16.68
N ILE A 192 -0.62 27.08 16.25
CA ILE A 192 0.25 26.45 15.24
C ILE A 192 -0.53 26.21 13.96
N GLY A 193 0.07 26.57 12.82
CA GLY A 193 -0.56 26.40 11.52
C GLY A 193 0.36 25.81 10.46
N LEU A 194 -0.27 25.18 9.48
CA LEU A 194 0.36 24.67 8.27
C LEU A 194 -0.41 25.13 7.04
N LEU A 195 0.29 25.70 6.07
CA LEU A 195 -0.17 25.78 4.68
C LEU A 195 0.34 24.57 3.93
N LEU A 196 -0.52 23.95 3.12
CA LEU A 196 -0.19 22.75 2.37
C LEU A 196 -0.74 22.79 0.95
N GLN A 197 0.10 22.40 0.00
CA GLN A 197 -0.27 22.19 -1.39
C GLN A 197 0.32 20.86 -1.87
N SER A 198 -0.50 20.05 -2.53
CA SER A 198 -0.01 18.85 -3.22
C SER A 198 0.33 19.21 -4.66
N GLN A 199 1.59 19.02 -5.06
CA GLN A 199 2.07 19.38 -6.39
C GLN A 199 2.39 18.15 -7.26
N GLY A 200 2.26 18.35 -8.57
CA GLY A 200 2.63 17.38 -9.60
C GLY A 200 1.78 16.11 -9.61
N THR A 201 2.11 15.22 -10.55
CA THR A 201 1.44 13.92 -10.69
C THR A 201 1.78 12.95 -9.56
N ALA A 202 2.70 13.29 -8.66
CA ALA A 202 3.06 12.49 -7.48
C ALA A 202 2.43 12.97 -6.19
N HIS A 203 1.66 14.07 -6.25
CA HIS A 203 1.08 14.70 -5.07
C HIS A 203 2.14 14.90 -3.97
N CYS A 204 3.32 15.37 -4.37
CA CYS A 204 4.37 15.69 -3.42
C CYS A 204 3.97 16.94 -2.65
N PRO A 205 4.09 16.93 -1.31
CA PRO A 205 3.64 18.04 -0.50
C PRO A 205 4.65 19.18 -0.53
N VAL A 206 4.14 20.40 -0.71
CA VAL A 206 4.81 21.64 -0.33
C VAL A 206 4.11 22.14 0.92
N ILE A 207 4.89 22.39 1.99
CA ILE A 207 4.35 22.86 3.26
C ILE A 207 5.11 24.08 3.76
N ALA A 208 4.38 25.03 4.34
CA ALA A 208 4.93 26.13 5.11
C ALA A 208 4.31 26.09 6.51
N ALA A 209 5.16 26.01 7.54
CA ALA A 209 4.72 25.98 8.93
C ALA A 209 4.85 27.37 9.55
N PHE A 210 3.97 27.68 10.50
CA PHE A 210 4.01 28.95 11.22
C PHE A 210 3.41 28.82 12.61
N LYS A 211 3.71 29.81 13.45
CA LYS A 211 3.11 29.97 14.77
C LYS A 211 2.65 31.39 15.03
N ARG A 212 1.66 31.52 15.90
CA ARG A 212 1.30 32.76 16.58
C ARG A 212 2.28 32.98 17.74
N ASN A 213 2.98 34.11 17.73
CA ASN A 213 3.83 34.51 18.85
C ASN A 213 3.01 35.21 19.95
N THR A 214 3.68 35.60 21.04
CA THR A 214 3.06 36.28 22.19
C THR A 214 2.48 37.66 21.89
N LYS A 215 2.82 38.26 20.75
CA LYS A 215 2.25 39.53 20.26
C LYS A 215 1.11 39.30 19.25
N SER A 216 0.55 38.09 19.20
CA SER A 216 -0.48 37.69 18.24
C SER A 216 -0.05 37.87 16.77
N ARG A 217 1.25 37.77 16.48
CA ARG A 217 1.78 37.83 15.12
C ARG A 217 2.11 36.46 14.57
N LEU A 218 1.90 36.28 13.27
CA LEU A 218 2.37 35.10 12.56
C LEU A 218 3.89 35.16 12.36
N VAL A 219 4.55 34.07 12.73
CA VAL A 219 5.99 33.89 12.56
C VAL A 219 6.23 32.59 11.81
N PRO A 220 6.93 32.62 10.65
CA PRO A 220 7.30 31.41 9.94
C PRO A 220 8.16 30.47 10.79
N MET A 221 8.00 29.18 10.54
CA MET A 221 8.76 28.12 11.20
C MET A 221 9.43 27.22 10.16
N ALA A 222 10.57 26.65 10.54
CA ALA A 222 11.22 25.63 9.72
C ALA A 222 10.25 24.45 9.53
N SER A 223 10.02 24.06 8.27
CA SER A 223 9.20 22.92 7.92
C SER A 223 9.96 21.60 8.22
N PRO A 224 9.30 20.57 8.79
CA PRO A 224 9.90 19.24 8.92
C PRO A 224 10.15 18.58 7.55
N LEU A 225 9.50 19.07 6.49
CA LEU A 225 9.69 18.65 5.10
C LEU A 225 10.48 19.69 4.29
N ALA A 226 11.40 20.43 4.90
CA ALA A 226 12.17 21.47 4.21
C ALA A 226 13.16 20.90 3.17
N THR A 227 13.62 19.66 3.34
CA THR A 227 14.57 19.04 2.41
C THR A 227 13.85 18.31 1.28
N GLU A 228 14.49 18.28 0.10
CA GLU A 228 13.94 17.55 -1.06
C GLU A 228 13.74 16.06 -0.76
N SER A 229 14.67 15.43 -0.03
CA SER A 229 14.54 14.02 0.37
C SER A 229 13.34 13.80 1.28
N ALA A 230 13.07 14.69 2.25
CA ALA A 230 11.91 14.59 3.12
C ALA A 230 10.60 14.78 2.33
N ARG A 231 10.55 15.76 1.41
CA ARG A 231 9.38 15.95 0.52
C ARG A 231 9.11 14.74 -0.35
N GLN A 232 10.15 14.15 -0.93
CA GLN A 232 10.04 12.96 -1.78
C GLN A 232 9.49 11.75 -1.01
N LYS A 233 9.92 11.58 0.26
CA LYS A 233 9.38 10.52 1.13
C LYS A 233 7.90 10.74 1.48
N ALA A 234 7.46 11.99 1.57
CA ALA A 234 6.09 12.36 1.91
C ALA A 234 5.13 12.38 0.70
N CYS A 235 5.59 12.11 -0.52
CA CYS A 235 4.73 12.11 -1.70
C CYS A 235 3.64 11.03 -1.60
N GLY A 236 2.40 11.41 -1.88
CA GLY A 236 1.25 10.51 -1.81
C GLY A 236 0.78 10.16 -0.39
N GLN A 237 1.45 10.63 0.65
CA GLN A 237 1.02 10.46 2.04
C GLN A 237 -0.02 11.53 2.42
N GLN A 238 -0.97 11.15 3.29
CA GLN A 238 -1.91 12.10 3.87
C GLN A 238 -1.23 12.85 5.01
N ILE A 239 -1.25 14.18 4.97
CA ILE A 239 -0.62 15.03 5.99
C ILE A 239 -1.69 15.66 6.87
N ALA A 240 -1.56 15.51 8.18
CA ALA A 240 -2.49 16.11 9.14
C ALA A 240 -1.77 16.71 10.34
N LEU A 241 -2.32 17.83 10.83
CA LEU A 241 -1.87 18.51 12.02
C LEU A 241 -2.84 18.17 13.16
N PHE A 242 -2.31 17.72 14.29
CA PHE A 242 -3.06 17.37 15.48
C PHE A 242 -2.47 18.06 16.72
N SER A 243 -3.30 18.31 17.73
CA SER A 243 -2.87 18.43 19.12
C SER A 243 -3.09 17.08 19.77
N ILE A 244 -2.02 16.42 20.20
CA ILE A 244 -2.08 15.10 20.84
C ILE A 244 -1.57 15.24 22.27
N ALA A 245 -2.45 15.02 23.25
CA ALA A 245 -2.18 15.29 24.66
C ALA A 245 -1.65 16.73 24.89
N GLY A 246 -2.21 17.71 24.17
CA GLY A 246 -1.80 19.12 24.22
C GLY A 246 -0.52 19.46 23.44
N MET A 247 0.13 18.49 22.82
CA MET A 247 1.35 18.69 22.03
C MET A 247 1.02 18.81 20.53
N PRO A 248 1.45 19.88 19.85
CA PRO A 248 1.31 19.95 18.39
C PRO A 248 2.14 18.88 17.71
N ALA A 249 1.50 18.14 16.81
CA ALA A 249 2.04 17.01 16.10
C ALA A 249 1.65 17.08 14.62
N LEU A 250 2.64 17.07 13.74
CA LEU A 250 2.43 16.82 12.33
C LEU A 250 2.57 15.32 12.08
N THR A 251 1.63 14.75 11.33
CA THR A 251 1.62 13.34 10.96
C THR A 251 1.74 13.20 9.45
N LEU A 252 2.55 12.25 9.01
CA LEU A 252 2.55 11.75 7.64
C LEU A 252 1.99 10.34 7.65
N ILE A 253 0.82 10.16 7.04
CA ILE A 253 0.04 8.93 7.10
C ILE A 253 0.16 8.22 5.75
N ASP A 254 0.86 7.09 5.75
CA ASP A 254 0.85 6.13 4.65
C ASP A 254 -0.22 5.07 4.93
N LYS A 255 -1.25 5.06 4.08
CA LYS A 255 -2.35 4.08 4.09
C LYS A 255 -2.48 3.36 2.75
N THR A 256 -1.41 3.30 1.96
CA THR A 256 -1.41 2.73 0.61
C THR A 256 -1.63 1.22 0.58
N SER A 257 -1.52 0.54 1.73
CA SER A 257 -1.79 -0.90 1.85
C SER A 257 -2.97 -1.18 2.79
N ALA A 258 -3.80 -2.16 2.42
CA ALA A 258 -4.83 -2.70 3.29
C ALA A 258 -4.25 -3.27 4.60
N ASN A 259 -3.04 -3.84 4.56
CA ASN A 259 -2.43 -4.53 5.70
C ASN A 259 -1.60 -3.64 6.62
N GLU A 260 -1.35 -2.39 6.24
CA GLU A 260 -0.49 -1.50 7.01
C GLU A 260 -0.98 -0.06 6.98
N ILE A 261 -0.96 0.58 8.14
CA ILE A 261 -0.94 2.02 8.26
C ILE A 261 0.38 2.39 8.93
N ALA A 262 1.13 3.29 8.32
CA ALA A 262 2.33 3.88 8.90
C ALA A 262 2.11 5.36 9.14
N ILE A 263 2.42 5.84 10.34
CA ILE A 263 2.29 7.24 10.70
C ILE A 263 3.62 7.73 11.22
N ASP A 264 4.32 8.52 10.40
CA ASP A 264 5.52 9.24 10.83
C ASP A 264 5.09 10.47 11.62
N LEU A 265 5.61 10.61 12.82
CA LEU A 265 5.27 11.70 13.73
C LEU A 265 6.37 12.75 13.76
N TYR A 266 5.99 14.02 13.68
CA TYR A 266 6.86 15.15 13.99
C TYR A 266 6.22 15.96 15.10
N THR A 267 6.87 16.07 16.25
CA THR A 267 6.34 16.79 17.41
C THR A 267 7.02 18.14 17.58
N LEU A 268 6.25 19.14 18.00
CA LEU A 268 6.78 20.45 18.33
C LEU A 268 7.07 20.54 19.84
N HIS A 269 8.35 20.54 20.20
CA HIS A 269 8.79 20.73 21.58
C HIS A 269 9.19 22.19 21.81
N GLY A 270 8.37 22.94 22.54
CA GLY A 270 8.68 24.33 22.92
C GLY A 270 9.02 25.24 21.73
N ALA A 271 10.08 26.04 21.87
CA ALA A 271 10.52 26.98 20.83
C ALA A 271 11.43 26.37 19.75
N THR A 272 11.91 25.13 19.95
CA THR A 272 13.04 24.53 19.20
C THR A 272 12.68 23.95 17.83
N GLY A 273 11.48 24.20 17.32
CA GLY A 273 11.04 23.73 16.00
C GLY A 273 10.58 22.26 16.02
N TRP A 274 10.14 21.78 14.86
CA TRP A 274 9.66 20.40 14.68
C TRP A 274 10.80 19.40 14.86
N GLN A 275 10.56 18.34 15.61
CA GLN A 275 11.49 17.22 15.79
C GLN A 275 10.88 15.97 15.19
N ALA A 276 11.68 15.22 14.43
CA ALA A 276 11.28 13.90 13.96
C ALA A 276 11.11 12.98 15.17
N GLY A 277 9.95 12.36 15.26
CA GLY A 277 9.58 11.42 16.31
C GLY A 277 9.54 9.99 15.78
N PRO A 278 8.92 9.07 16.53
CA PRO A 278 8.79 7.68 16.11
C PRO A 278 7.79 7.51 14.95
N THR A 279 7.90 6.38 14.26
CA THR A 279 6.87 5.89 13.33
C THR A 279 5.92 4.95 14.08
N VAL A 280 4.64 5.23 14.06
CA VAL A 280 3.61 4.31 14.56
C VAL A 280 3.14 3.42 13.42
N ILE A 281 3.16 2.10 13.63
CA ILE A 281 2.71 1.12 12.63
C ILE A 281 1.51 0.36 13.19
N GLY A 282 0.39 0.43 12.47
CA GLY A 282 -0.74 -0.49 12.61
C GLY A 282 -0.67 -1.58 11.53
N ARG A 283 -0.85 -2.83 11.94
CA ARG A 283 -0.86 -4.00 11.05
C ARG A 283 -2.23 -4.63 11.06
N TYR A 284 -2.74 -4.97 9.89
CA TYR A 284 -4.11 -5.41 9.69
C TYR A 284 -4.17 -6.67 8.83
N ASP A 285 -5.22 -7.44 9.06
CA ASP A 285 -5.67 -8.44 8.11
C ASP A 285 -6.35 -7.75 6.93
N HIS A 286 -6.77 -8.52 5.94
CA HIS A 286 -7.58 -8.01 4.85
C HIS A 286 -8.58 -9.04 4.38
N THR A 287 -9.60 -8.56 3.68
CA THR A 287 -10.56 -9.41 2.98
C THR A 287 -10.50 -9.13 1.49
N LEU A 288 -10.84 -10.15 0.70
CA LEU A 288 -10.93 -10.02 -0.76
C LEU A 288 -12.38 -10.00 -1.18
N GLN A 289 -12.76 -8.94 -1.88
CA GLN A 289 -14.10 -8.79 -2.46
C GLN A 289 -13.99 -8.60 -3.97
N ALA A 290 -14.81 -9.33 -4.74
CA ALA A 290 -14.89 -9.10 -6.18
C ALA A 290 -15.69 -7.82 -6.45
N GLY A 291 -15.03 -6.82 -7.03
CA GLY A 291 -15.60 -5.51 -7.34
C GLY A 291 -16.35 -5.49 -8.67
N ALA A 292 -16.06 -4.46 -9.46
CA ALA A 292 -16.62 -4.27 -10.79
C ALA A 292 -16.15 -5.36 -11.76
N VAL A 293 -17.02 -5.75 -12.71
CA VAL A 293 -16.73 -6.78 -13.72
C VAL A 293 -17.14 -6.24 -15.09
N ARG A 294 -16.21 -6.30 -16.04
CA ARG A 294 -16.49 -6.22 -17.47
C ARG A 294 -16.45 -7.61 -18.07
N HIS A 295 -17.42 -7.95 -18.90
CA HIS A 295 -17.52 -9.26 -19.51
C HIS A 295 -18.25 -9.17 -20.84
N ARG A 296 -18.05 -10.17 -21.70
CA ARG A 296 -18.80 -10.29 -22.96
C ARG A 296 -20.30 -10.47 -22.71
N ASP A 297 -21.12 -10.03 -23.66
CA ASP A 297 -22.58 -10.13 -23.62
C ASP A 297 -23.10 -11.58 -23.53
N ASP A 298 -22.34 -12.55 -24.04
CA ASP A 298 -22.63 -13.99 -23.97
C ASP A 298 -22.19 -14.65 -22.63
N SER A 299 -21.86 -13.81 -21.64
CA SER A 299 -21.49 -14.23 -20.30
C SER A 299 -22.17 -13.36 -19.24
N ASN A 300 -21.95 -13.68 -17.96
CA ASN A 300 -22.53 -12.90 -16.87
C ASN A 300 -21.51 -12.65 -15.76
N ALA A 301 -21.60 -11.47 -15.13
CA ALA A 301 -20.69 -11.05 -14.08
C ALA A 301 -20.61 -12.05 -12.91
N ARG A 302 -21.74 -12.66 -12.52
CA ARG A 302 -21.79 -13.60 -11.39
C ARG A 302 -20.88 -14.82 -11.62
N PHE A 303 -20.83 -15.35 -12.84
CA PHE A 303 -19.94 -16.44 -13.21
C PHE A 303 -18.47 -16.05 -13.00
N TRP A 304 -18.06 -14.90 -13.53
CA TRP A 304 -16.68 -14.43 -13.45
C TRP A 304 -16.25 -14.11 -12.02
N ARG A 305 -17.11 -13.51 -11.20
CA ARG A 305 -16.83 -13.29 -9.77
C ARG A 305 -16.56 -14.61 -9.03
N ARG A 306 -17.40 -15.63 -9.25
CA ARG A 306 -17.23 -16.94 -8.61
C ARG A 306 -15.97 -17.66 -9.08
N LEU A 307 -15.61 -17.51 -10.35
CA LEU A 307 -14.39 -18.10 -10.91
C LEU A 307 -13.13 -17.40 -10.40
N ALA A 308 -13.14 -16.07 -10.33
CA ALA A 308 -11.97 -15.26 -10.03
C ALA A 308 -11.59 -15.26 -8.53
N LEU A 309 -12.56 -15.19 -7.63
CA LEU A 309 -12.27 -14.98 -6.20
C LEU A 309 -11.39 -16.08 -5.57
N PRO A 310 -11.60 -17.39 -5.82
CA PRO A 310 -10.71 -18.43 -5.31
C PRO A 310 -9.27 -18.30 -5.83
N VAL A 311 -9.12 -17.88 -7.09
CA VAL A 311 -7.81 -17.67 -7.72
C VAL A 311 -7.12 -16.46 -7.11
N ALA A 312 -7.85 -15.36 -6.93
CA ALA A 312 -7.34 -14.18 -6.25
C ALA A 312 -6.89 -14.50 -4.83
N LYS A 313 -7.64 -15.31 -4.07
CA LYS A 313 -7.23 -15.78 -2.73
C LYS A 313 -5.95 -16.62 -2.76
N ALA A 314 -5.77 -17.46 -3.79
CA ALA A 314 -4.55 -18.24 -3.93
C ALA A 314 -3.35 -17.35 -4.30
N PHE A 315 -3.55 -16.40 -5.21
CA PHE A 315 -2.53 -15.44 -5.63
C PHE A 315 -2.15 -14.48 -4.50
N ASP A 316 -3.11 -13.96 -3.76
CA ASP A 316 -2.90 -13.01 -2.67
C ASP A 316 -2.08 -13.60 -1.53
N ARG A 317 -2.08 -14.93 -1.34
CA ARG A 317 -1.16 -15.62 -0.41
C ARG A 317 0.24 -15.78 -0.97
N ARG A 318 0.40 -15.76 -2.30
CA ARG A 318 1.67 -16.00 -2.99
C ARG A 318 1.69 -15.30 -4.36
N PRO A 319 1.93 -13.97 -4.39
CA PRO A 319 1.70 -13.12 -5.56
C PRO A 319 2.86 -13.17 -6.57
N VAL A 320 3.20 -14.38 -7.01
CA VAL A 320 4.34 -14.68 -7.88
C VAL A 320 3.98 -15.78 -8.89
N PRO A 321 4.74 -15.93 -10.00
CA PRO A 321 4.55 -17.04 -10.93
C PRO A 321 4.55 -18.41 -10.24
N GLY A 322 3.67 -19.32 -10.70
CA GLY A 322 3.54 -20.66 -10.12
C GLY A 322 2.64 -20.75 -8.88
N PHE A 323 1.91 -19.69 -8.54
CA PHE A 323 0.88 -19.72 -7.48
C PHE A 323 -0.26 -20.72 -7.78
N SER A 324 -0.57 -20.94 -9.06
CA SER A 324 -1.51 -21.96 -9.54
C SER A 324 -0.75 -23.19 -10.04
N ARG A 325 -1.01 -24.36 -9.44
CA ARG A 325 -0.43 -25.65 -9.87
C ARG A 325 -1.43 -26.45 -10.70
N SER A 326 -1.77 -25.95 -11.89
CA SER A 326 -2.62 -26.72 -12.82
C SER A 326 -1.75 -27.68 -13.63
N ALA A 327 -1.93 -28.99 -13.44
CA ALA A 327 -1.31 -30.01 -14.29
C ALA A 327 -2.03 -30.03 -15.65
N LEU A 328 -1.50 -29.28 -16.62
CA LEU A 328 -2.04 -29.25 -17.98
C LEU A 328 -1.50 -30.42 -18.80
N SER A 329 -2.38 -31.06 -19.59
CA SER A 329 -1.92 -31.93 -20.69
C SER A 329 -1.04 -31.13 -21.67
N PRO A 330 -0.09 -31.75 -22.39
CA PRO A 330 0.77 -31.05 -23.36
C PRO A 330 -0.01 -30.18 -24.36
N ARG A 331 -1.15 -30.68 -24.87
CA ARG A 331 -2.05 -29.94 -25.77
C ARG A 331 -2.60 -28.66 -25.14
N ASN A 332 -3.14 -28.76 -23.92
CA ASN A 332 -3.69 -27.61 -23.20
C ASN A 332 -2.60 -26.60 -22.81
N ASN A 333 -1.40 -27.08 -22.46
CA ASN A 333 -0.26 -26.21 -22.21
C ASN A 333 0.13 -25.41 -23.46
N ALA A 334 0.22 -26.07 -24.62
CA ALA A 334 0.49 -25.40 -25.89
C ALA A 334 -0.57 -24.34 -26.22
N ARG A 335 -1.86 -24.63 -25.99
CA ARG A 335 -2.95 -23.65 -26.18
C ARG A 335 -2.81 -22.45 -25.25
N ILE A 336 -2.52 -22.66 -23.96
CA ILE A 336 -2.33 -21.57 -23.00
C ILE A 336 -1.12 -20.70 -23.39
N GLU A 337 -0.01 -21.29 -23.82
CA GLU A 337 1.16 -20.53 -24.28
C GLU A 337 0.90 -19.79 -25.60
N THR A 338 0.09 -20.34 -26.52
CA THR A 338 -0.37 -19.62 -27.71
C THR A 338 -1.23 -18.42 -27.33
N ALA A 339 -2.20 -18.59 -26.42
CA ALA A 339 -3.02 -17.48 -25.91
C ALA A 339 -2.14 -16.39 -25.26
N ARG A 340 -1.17 -16.79 -24.46
CA ARG A 340 -0.24 -15.85 -23.79
C ARG A 340 0.55 -15.04 -24.81
N ARG A 341 1.12 -15.68 -25.83
CA ARG A 341 1.85 -14.99 -26.89
C ARG A 341 0.94 -14.03 -27.66
N ALA A 342 -0.29 -14.43 -27.97
CA ALA A 342 -1.27 -13.57 -28.64
C ALA A 342 -1.65 -12.35 -27.80
N VAL A 343 -1.89 -12.52 -26.48
CA VAL A 343 -2.16 -11.40 -25.57
C VAL A 343 -0.97 -10.45 -25.48
N LEU A 344 0.25 -10.98 -25.38
CA LEU A 344 1.47 -10.15 -25.31
C LEU A 344 1.77 -9.42 -26.62
N ALA A 345 1.54 -10.05 -27.77
CA ALA A 345 1.72 -9.42 -29.08
C ALA A 345 0.79 -8.20 -29.23
N ASN A 346 -0.47 -8.33 -28.81
CA ASN A 346 -1.43 -7.22 -28.83
C ASN A 346 -1.11 -6.10 -27.83
N ALA A 347 -0.23 -6.35 -26.86
CA ALA A 347 0.15 -5.39 -25.82
C ALA A 347 1.49 -4.70 -26.07
N ALA A 348 2.21 -5.08 -27.11
CA ALA A 348 3.59 -4.62 -27.37
C ALA A 348 3.67 -3.12 -27.69
N ASP A 349 2.57 -2.50 -28.12
CA ASP A 349 2.53 -1.08 -28.48
C ASP A 349 2.26 -0.14 -27.28
N ASP A 350 1.70 -0.64 -26.17
CA ASP A 350 1.19 0.21 -25.06
C ASP A 350 2.02 0.14 -23.75
N GLY A 351 3.05 -0.71 -23.68
CA GLY A 351 3.99 -0.78 -22.53
C GLY A 351 3.40 -1.30 -21.19
N LEU A 352 2.08 -1.30 -21.04
CA LEU A 352 1.28 -1.89 -19.97
C LEU A 352 -0.07 -2.29 -20.60
N ALA A 353 -0.38 -3.59 -20.78
CA ALA A 353 -1.64 -3.96 -21.41
C ALA A 353 -2.84 -3.52 -20.55
N ALA A 354 -3.82 -2.83 -21.13
CA ALA A 354 -5.13 -2.63 -20.52
C ALA A 354 -5.79 -3.98 -20.20
N ALA A 355 -6.70 -3.99 -19.22
CA ALA A 355 -7.54 -5.15 -18.98
C ALA A 355 -8.40 -5.46 -20.22
N PRO A 356 -8.73 -6.74 -20.47
CA PRO A 356 -9.58 -7.07 -21.61
C PRO A 356 -10.96 -6.43 -21.45
N LEU A 357 -11.56 -6.00 -22.56
CA LEU A 357 -12.87 -5.34 -22.60
C LEU A 357 -12.91 -3.98 -21.88
N THR A 358 -11.76 -3.37 -21.61
CA THR A 358 -11.68 -1.97 -21.17
C THR A 358 -10.96 -1.14 -22.22
N THR A 359 -11.32 0.13 -22.32
CA THR A 359 -10.59 1.17 -23.06
C THR A 359 -9.95 2.14 -22.06
N ASP A 360 -9.09 3.03 -22.52
CA ASP A 360 -8.50 4.09 -21.67
C ASP A 360 -9.58 4.95 -21.02
N ASP A 361 -10.69 5.19 -21.72
CA ASP A 361 -11.85 5.94 -21.22
C ASP A 361 -12.83 5.10 -20.38
N ASP A 362 -12.66 3.76 -20.29
CA ASP A 362 -13.56 2.90 -19.50
C ASP A 362 -13.19 2.92 -18.02
N ASN A 363 -13.91 3.74 -17.27
CA ASN A 363 -13.78 3.86 -15.81
C ASN A 363 -14.52 2.80 -15.00
N THR A 364 -15.09 1.76 -15.62
CA THR A 364 -15.89 0.78 -14.87
C THR A 364 -15.07 -0.04 -13.90
N LEU A 365 -13.81 -0.34 -14.23
CA LEU A 365 -12.88 -0.96 -13.30
C LEU A 365 -12.13 0.07 -12.44
N GLY A 366 -12.52 1.35 -12.53
CA GLY A 366 -11.77 2.47 -12.01
C GLY A 366 -10.54 2.82 -12.87
N PRO A 367 -9.76 3.83 -12.44
CA PRO A 367 -8.65 4.35 -13.23
C PRO A 367 -7.41 3.42 -13.26
N PHE A 368 -7.42 2.34 -12.48
CA PHE A 368 -6.32 1.36 -12.38
C PHE A 368 -6.58 0.13 -13.27
N ASN A 369 -7.06 0.35 -14.50
CA ASN A 369 -7.47 -0.71 -15.43
C ASN A 369 -6.32 -1.31 -16.26
N HIS A 370 -5.07 -0.90 -16.03
CA HIS A 370 -3.89 -1.44 -16.72
C HIS A 370 -3.11 -2.43 -15.84
N PHE A 371 -2.56 -3.49 -16.43
CA PHE A 371 -1.69 -4.42 -15.70
C PHE A 371 -0.28 -3.84 -15.54
N GLY A 372 0.29 -4.00 -14.34
CA GLY A 372 1.73 -3.85 -14.17
C GLY A 372 2.56 -4.88 -14.96
N LYS A 373 3.84 -4.54 -15.20
CA LYS A 373 4.82 -5.44 -15.84
C LYS A 373 4.90 -6.79 -15.12
N ALA A 374 4.83 -6.75 -13.79
CA ALA A 374 4.85 -7.92 -12.92
C ALA A 374 3.52 -8.71 -12.85
N GLY A 375 2.53 -8.42 -13.69
CA GLY A 375 1.29 -9.20 -13.75
C GLY A 375 1.57 -10.65 -14.17
N VAL A 376 1.01 -11.61 -13.44
CA VAL A 376 1.27 -13.04 -13.61
C VAL A 376 0.17 -13.69 -14.44
N PHE A 377 0.55 -14.45 -15.45
CA PHE A 377 -0.36 -15.30 -16.22
C PHE A 377 -0.59 -16.65 -15.53
N PHE A 378 -1.80 -17.18 -15.65
CA PHE A 378 -2.16 -18.49 -15.10
C PHE A 378 -3.24 -19.17 -15.96
N PRO A 379 -3.24 -20.51 -16.06
CA PRO A 379 -4.32 -21.24 -16.71
C PRO A 379 -5.49 -21.47 -15.75
N ILE A 380 -6.72 -21.38 -16.26
CA ILE A 380 -7.93 -21.69 -15.51
C ILE A 380 -8.97 -22.40 -16.37
N ALA A 381 -9.67 -23.38 -15.79
CA ALA A 381 -10.78 -24.04 -16.47
C ALA A 381 -12.06 -23.18 -16.34
N ALA A 382 -12.69 -22.85 -17.46
CA ALA A 382 -13.94 -22.09 -17.52
C ALA A 382 -14.84 -22.68 -18.61
N ARG A 383 -16.08 -23.05 -18.23
CA ARG A 383 -17.09 -23.59 -19.16
C ARG A 383 -16.59 -24.75 -20.02
N GLY A 384 -15.79 -25.66 -19.43
CA GLY A 384 -15.24 -26.83 -20.14
C GLY A 384 -14.02 -26.55 -21.02
N ASN A 385 -13.53 -25.31 -21.07
CA ASN A 385 -12.33 -24.93 -21.82
C ASN A 385 -11.22 -24.42 -20.89
N TRP A 386 -9.98 -24.49 -21.35
CA TRP A 386 -8.86 -23.80 -20.71
C TRP A 386 -8.80 -22.36 -21.20
N VAL A 387 -8.78 -21.44 -20.25
CA VAL A 387 -8.74 -19.99 -20.42
C VAL A 387 -7.43 -19.48 -19.82
N LEU A 388 -6.85 -18.48 -20.46
CA LEU A 388 -5.71 -17.74 -19.92
C LEU A 388 -6.23 -16.65 -19.00
N GLY A 389 -5.81 -16.67 -17.74
CA GLY A 389 -5.96 -15.57 -16.81
C GLY A 389 -4.68 -14.76 -16.67
N ARG A 390 -4.81 -13.48 -16.29
CA ARG A 390 -3.72 -12.63 -15.80
C ARG A 390 -4.18 -11.94 -14.52
N ILE A 391 -3.31 -11.85 -13.53
CA ILE A 391 -3.56 -11.17 -12.26
C ILE A 391 -2.34 -10.34 -11.85
N GLY A 392 -2.57 -9.15 -11.30
CA GLY A 392 -1.53 -8.28 -10.75
C GLY A 392 -2.15 -6.99 -10.22
N HIS A 393 -1.33 -6.08 -9.69
CA HIS A 393 -1.84 -4.77 -9.29
C HIS A 393 -2.27 -3.95 -10.51
N GLY A 394 -3.43 -3.32 -10.41
CA GLY A 394 -3.91 -2.34 -11.39
C GLY A 394 -3.06 -1.07 -11.37
N ARG A 395 -2.86 -0.43 -12.52
CA ARG A 395 -1.99 0.75 -12.66
C ARG A 395 -2.67 1.92 -13.34
N LEU A 396 -2.22 3.11 -12.93
CA LEU A 396 -2.50 4.40 -13.57
C LEU A 396 -1.17 5.13 -13.73
N GLY A 397 -0.62 5.10 -14.95
CA GLY A 397 0.74 5.57 -15.22
C GLY A 397 1.77 4.86 -14.33
N TRP A 398 2.48 5.63 -13.51
CA TRP A 398 3.48 5.07 -12.60
C TRP A 398 2.89 4.57 -11.27
N ARG A 399 1.64 4.92 -10.93
CA ARG A 399 0.96 4.47 -9.70
C ARG A 399 0.43 3.06 -9.83
N ALA A 400 0.21 2.40 -8.68
CA ALA A 400 -0.46 1.12 -8.58
C ALA A 400 -1.51 1.16 -7.47
N SER A 401 -2.62 0.45 -7.64
CA SER A 401 -3.57 0.17 -6.57
C SER A 401 -3.06 -1.00 -5.71
N ASP A 402 -3.44 -1.05 -4.43
CA ASP A 402 -3.26 -2.26 -3.61
C ASP A 402 -4.15 -3.41 -4.10
N ASP A 403 -5.25 -3.10 -4.77
CA ASP A 403 -6.20 -4.07 -5.33
C ASP A 403 -5.59 -4.95 -6.43
N TRP A 404 -6.19 -6.13 -6.63
CA TRP A 404 -5.84 -6.99 -7.74
C TRP A 404 -6.72 -6.69 -8.96
N LEU A 405 -6.08 -6.44 -10.10
CA LEU A 405 -6.71 -6.47 -11.40
C LEU A 405 -6.61 -7.90 -11.96
N MET A 406 -7.72 -8.39 -12.53
CA MET A 406 -7.79 -9.69 -13.19
C MET A 406 -8.36 -9.57 -14.59
N GLY A 407 -7.83 -10.38 -15.52
CA GLY A 407 -8.25 -10.42 -16.91
C GLY A 407 -8.26 -11.86 -17.43
N PHE A 408 -9.18 -12.16 -18.34
CA PHE A 408 -9.37 -13.49 -18.90
C PHE A 408 -9.49 -13.45 -20.42
N TRP A 409 -8.79 -14.37 -21.08
CA TRP A 409 -8.77 -14.54 -22.53
C TRP A 409 -8.95 -16.00 -22.93
N GLY A 410 -9.77 -16.24 -23.95
CA GLY A 410 -9.88 -17.53 -24.63
C GLY A 410 -9.06 -17.54 -25.91
N LEU A 411 -9.13 -18.67 -26.62
CA LEU A 411 -8.73 -18.78 -28.02
C LEU A 411 -9.97 -19.08 -28.86
N ASP A 412 -10.09 -18.45 -30.04
CA ASP A 412 -11.05 -18.87 -31.06
C ASP A 412 -10.55 -20.10 -31.83
N ALA A 413 -11.28 -20.48 -32.89
CA ALA A 413 -10.92 -21.62 -33.74
C ALA A 413 -9.62 -21.41 -34.55
N ASP A 414 -9.23 -20.15 -34.74
CA ASP A 414 -8.04 -19.74 -35.50
C ASP A 414 -6.85 -19.41 -34.58
N ASP A 415 -6.91 -19.86 -33.31
CA ASP A 415 -5.91 -19.60 -32.27
C ASP A 415 -5.65 -18.11 -31.98
N ARG A 416 -6.63 -17.24 -32.26
CA ARG A 416 -6.56 -15.82 -31.89
C ARG A 416 -7.07 -15.61 -30.47
N SER A 417 -6.43 -14.69 -29.75
CA SER A 417 -6.85 -14.31 -28.40
C SER A 417 -8.19 -13.60 -28.43
N VAL A 418 -9.13 -14.07 -27.61
CA VAL A 418 -10.47 -13.48 -27.48
C VAL A 418 -10.67 -12.99 -26.05
N PRO A 419 -10.87 -11.68 -25.82
CA PRO A 419 -11.11 -11.14 -24.48
C PRO A 419 -12.45 -11.65 -23.94
N LEU A 420 -12.47 -12.16 -22.70
CA LEU A 420 -13.67 -12.77 -22.11
C LEU A 420 -14.26 -11.95 -20.97
N ALA A 421 -13.39 -11.51 -20.05
CA ALA A 421 -13.78 -10.69 -18.91
C ALA A 421 -12.58 -10.06 -18.20
N SER A 422 -12.83 -8.99 -17.46
CA SER A 422 -11.92 -8.36 -16.52
C SER A 422 -12.67 -7.90 -15.27
N LEU A 423 -11.95 -7.82 -14.16
CA LEU A 423 -12.52 -7.37 -12.89
C LEU A 423 -11.46 -6.89 -11.93
N THR A 424 -11.88 -6.10 -10.95
CA THR A 424 -11.09 -5.80 -9.76
C THR A 424 -11.44 -6.74 -8.61
N ILE A 425 -10.44 -7.10 -7.81
CA ILE A 425 -10.59 -7.74 -6.52
C ILE A 425 -10.05 -6.77 -5.49
N GLU A 426 -10.97 -6.15 -4.77
CA GLU A 426 -10.71 -5.17 -3.74
C GLU A 426 -10.05 -5.86 -2.54
N ARG A 427 -8.99 -5.25 -2.03
CA ARG A 427 -8.33 -5.66 -0.79
C ARG A 427 -8.77 -4.69 0.31
N GLN A 428 -9.84 -5.04 1.01
CA GLN A 428 -10.38 -4.20 2.07
C GLN A 428 -9.70 -4.49 3.39
N ARG A 429 -9.30 -3.44 4.11
CA ARG A 429 -8.66 -3.58 5.42
C ARG A 429 -9.58 -4.31 6.39
N GLY A 430 -9.03 -5.34 7.03
CA GLY A 430 -9.73 -6.17 7.99
C GLY A 430 -9.44 -5.79 9.43
N ALA A 431 -9.48 -6.78 10.32
CA ALA A 431 -9.20 -6.62 11.73
C ALA A 431 -7.74 -6.24 11.99
N ALA A 432 -7.50 -5.45 13.04
CA ALA A 432 -6.15 -5.19 13.53
C ALA A 432 -5.48 -6.51 14.00
N LEU A 433 -4.23 -6.70 13.59
CA LEU A 433 -3.38 -7.83 13.97
C LEU A 433 -2.32 -7.41 14.99
N GLY A 434 -1.94 -6.14 15.00
CA GLY A 434 -1.02 -5.59 15.98
C GLY A 434 -0.65 -4.14 15.67
N GLN A 435 0.01 -3.51 16.64
CA GLN A 435 0.56 -2.19 16.49
C GLN A 435 1.88 -2.09 17.26
N ALA A 436 2.79 -1.25 16.77
CA ALA A 436 4.05 -0.96 17.44
C ALA A 436 4.50 0.48 17.16
N VAL A 437 5.34 1.01 18.05
CA VAL A 437 5.97 2.33 17.89
C VAL A 437 7.45 2.10 17.65
N ILE A 438 7.91 2.39 16.44
CA ILE A 438 9.32 2.28 16.07
C ILE A 438 9.98 3.64 16.32
N THR A 439 10.83 3.71 17.34
CA THR A 439 11.78 4.81 17.45
C THR A 439 12.84 4.62 16.39
N THR A 440 13.09 5.63 15.56
CA THR A 440 14.27 5.64 14.69
C THR A 440 15.50 5.43 15.56
N ALA A 441 16.26 4.36 15.32
CA ALA A 441 17.59 4.25 15.87
C ALA A 441 18.45 5.31 15.19
N ASP A 442 19.09 6.16 16.00
CA ASP A 442 20.02 7.21 15.57
C ASP A 442 21.11 6.69 14.63
#